data_AF-A0A8J2LB18-F1
#
_entry.id   AF-A0A8J2LB18-F1
#
_cell.length_a   1.000
_cell.length_b   1.000
_cell.length_c   1.000
_cell.angle_alpha   90.00
_cell.angle_beta   90.00
_cell.angle_gamma   90.00
#
_symmetry.space_group_name_H-M   'P 1'
#
loop_
_entity.id
_entity.type
_entity.pdbx_description
1 polymer ?
#
loop_
_entity_poly.entity_id
_entity_poly.type
_entity_poly.pdbx_seq_one_letter_code
_entity_poly.pdbx_strand_id
1 'polypeptide(L)'
;MVAVDGLPLNVTSGIGFKNLVQTLSPGITVKSRHTVRRKIQKEAATVRKRNSEIDMSALSSQRIHGIADIWSTKSLQSVLGIRIQYITDDF
;
A
#
# COMPACT_ATOMS: atom_id res chain seq x y z
N MET A 1 -15.82 13.82 11.79
CA MET A 1 -14.96 12.72 11.29
C MET A 1 -14.22 12.05 12.43
N VAL A 2 -13.13 12.63 12.98
CA VAL A 2 -12.32 11.97 14.03
C VAL A 2 -13.11 11.47 15.24
N ALA A 3 -13.91 12.32 15.88
CA ALA A 3 -14.69 11.94 17.06
C ALA A 3 -15.90 11.04 16.76
N VAL A 4 -16.55 11.22 15.61
CA VAL A 4 -17.79 10.51 15.25
C VAL A 4 -17.50 9.13 14.66
N ASP A 5 -16.42 9.01 13.89
CA ASP A 5 -16.05 7.80 13.16
C ASP A 5 -14.96 6.98 13.89
N GLY A 6 -14.51 7.44 15.06
CA GLY A 6 -13.51 6.75 15.88
C GLY A 6 -12.13 6.66 15.24
N LEU A 7 -11.74 7.67 14.43
CA LEU A 7 -10.46 7.64 13.71
C LEU A 7 -9.29 8.12 14.59
N PRO A 8 -8.06 7.66 14.32
CA PRO A 8 -6.87 8.20 14.97
C PRO A 8 -6.71 9.71 14.73
N LEU A 9 -6.21 10.44 15.74
CA LEU A 9 -6.00 11.89 15.64
C LEU A 9 -5.07 12.29 14.49
N ASN A 10 -4.09 11.44 14.16
CA ASN A 10 -3.13 11.69 13.10
C ASN A 10 -3.68 11.47 11.68
N VAL A 11 -4.93 11.02 11.52
CA VAL A 11 -5.52 10.72 10.20
C VAL A 11 -5.50 11.93 9.26
N THR A 12 -5.68 13.15 9.80
CA THR A 12 -5.71 14.40 9.02
C THR A 12 -4.33 14.84 8.55
N SER A 13 -3.26 14.32 9.17
CA SER A 13 -1.87 14.66 8.83
C SER A 13 -1.35 13.87 7.63
N GLY A 14 -1.98 12.74 7.30
CA GLY A 14 -1.55 11.83 6.24
C GLY A 14 -1.63 12.45 4.85
N ILE A 15 -0.62 12.18 4.02
CA ILE A 15 -0.52 12.71 2.65
C ILE A 15 -1.74 12.31 1.80
N GLY A 16 -2.23 11.08 1.97
CA GLY A 16 -3.42 10.59 1.27
C GLY A 16 -4.69 11.36 1.63
N PHE A 17 -4.84 11.75 2.90
CA PHE A 17 -5.99 12.56 3.35
C PHE A 17 -5.91 13.98 2.79
N LYS A 18 -4.73 14.61 2.83
CA LYS A 18 -4.51 15.95 2.25
C LYS A 18 -4.83 15.97 0.74
N ASN A 19 -4.34 14.98 0.00
CA ASN A 19 -4.60 14.85 -1.43
C ASN A 19 -6.09 14.61 -1.71
N LEU A 20 -6.77 13.82 -0.87
CA LEU A 20 -8.21 13.60 -0.98
C LEU A 20 -9.00 14.89 -0.79
N VAL A 21 -8.70 15.67 0.26
CA VAL A 21 -9.37 16.96 0.52
C VAL A 21 -9.16 17.94 -0.64
N GLN A 22 -7.95 18.03 -1.18
CA GLN A 22 -7.65 18.84 -2.36
C GLN A 22 -8.45 18.38 -3.59
N THR A 23 -8.57 17.06 -3.80
CA THR A 23 -9.31 16.50 -4.95
C THR A 23 -10.82 16.70 -4.83
N LEU A 24 -11.37 16.71 -3.62
CA LEU A 24 -12.80 16.87 -3.38
C LEU A 24 -13.30 18.31 -3.56
N SER A 25 -12.40 19.29 -3.52
CA SER A 25 -12.71 20.70 -3.73
C SER A 25 -12.48 21.07 -5.21
N PRO A 26 -13.50 21.33 -6.07
CA PRO A 26 -14.95 21.45 -5.80
C PRO A 26 -15.81 20.41 -6.56
N GLY A 27 -16.72 19.75 -5.83
CA GLY A 27 -17.95 19.17 -6.39
C GLY A 27 -17.92 17.69 -6.81
N ILE A 28 -16.84 16.97 -6.52
CA ILE A 28 -16.76 15.54 -6.89
C ILE A 28 -17.59 14.70 -5.91
N THR A 29 -18.48 13.86 -6.45
CA THR A 29 -19.23 12.87 -5.68
C THR A 29 -18.29 11.83 -5.05
N VAL A 30 -18.35 11.70 -3.72
CA VAL A 30 -17.62 10.68 -2.96
C VAL A 30 -17.99 9.29 -3.48
N LYS A 31 -16.97 8.52 -3.88
CA LYS A 31 -17.18 7.16 -4.41
C LYS A 31 -17.56 6.20 -3.28
N SER A 32 -18.41 5.23 -3.58
CA SER A 32 -18.76 4.17 -2.64
C SER A 32 -17.55 3.31 -2.25
N ARG A 33 -17.61 2.66 -1.08
CA ARG A 33 -16.59 1.69 -0.62
C ARG A 33 -16.31 0.58 -1.65
N HIS A 34 -17.33 0.14 -2.39
CA HIS A 34 -17.21 -0.91 -3.39
C HIS A 34 -16.43 -0.42 -4.62
N THR A 35 -16.69 0.83 -5.04
CA THR A 35 -15.96 1.47 -6.12
C THR A 35 -14.49 1.66 -5.77
N VAL A 36 -14.19 2.13 -4.55
CA VAL A 36 -12.81 2.29 -4.07
C VAL A 36 -12.08 0.94 -4.01
N ARG A 37 -12.72 -0.11 -3.47
CA ARG A 37 -12.15 -1.47 -3.46
C ARG A 37 -11.78 -1.97 -4.86
N ARG A 38 -12.69 -1.85 -5.83
CA ARG A 38 -12.43 -2.27 -7.22
C ARG A 38 -11.27 -1.49 -7.83
N LYS A 39 -11.19 -0.19 -7.56
CA LYS A 39 -10.09 0.67 -8.02
C LYS A 39 -8.75 0.21 -7.45
N ILE A 40 -8.66 0.00 -6.13
CA ILE A 40 -7.44 -0.48 -5.47
C ILE A 40 -7.03 -1.86 -6.02
N GLN A 41 -7.96 -2.78 -6.23
CA GLN A 41 -7.66 -4.10 -6.79
C GLN A 41 -7.09 -4.01 -8.21
N LYS A 42 -7.63 -3.12 -9.04
CA LYS A 42 -7.13 -2.88 -10.40
C LYS A 42 -5.73 -2.28 -10.38
N GLU A 43 -5.50 -1.26 -9.53
CA GLU A 43 -4.18 -0.64 -9.37
C GLU A 43 -3.14 -1.65 -8.84
N ALA A 44 -3.51 -2.46 -7.85
CA ALA A 44 -2.65 -3.52 -7.33
C ALA A 44 -2.27 -4.54 -8.42
N ALA A 45 -3.20 -4.91 -9.31
CA ALA A 45 -2.91 -5.78 -10.44
C ALA A 45 -1.93 -5.14 -11.43
N THR A 46 -2.07 -3.84 -11.71
CA THR A 46 -1.12 -3.09 -12.56
C THR A 46 0.28 -3.05 -11.95
N VAL A 47 0.39 -2.74 -10.66
CA VAL A 47 1.67 -2.73 -9.94
C VAL A 47 2.28 -4.14 -9.92
N ARG A 48 1.47 -5.17 -9.68
CA ARG A 48 1.93 -6.56 -9.72
C ARG A 48 2.49 -6.92 -11.10
N LYS A 49 1.81 -6.53 -12.18
CA LYS A 49 2.28 -6.75 -13.55
C LYS A 49 3.64 -6.08 -13.78
N ARG A 50 3.77 -4.81 -13.42
CA ARG A 50 5.04 -4.07 -13.54
C ARG A 50 6.16 -4.74 -12.74
N ASN A 51 5.88 -5.18 -11.51
CA ASN A 51 6.88 -5.85 -10.68
C ASN A 51 7.21 -7.27 -11.16
N SER A 52 6.29 -7.95 -11.87
CA SER A 52 6.57 -9.25 -12.47
C SER A 52 7.42 -9.17 -13.75
N GLU A 53 7.54 -7.99 -14.36
CA GLU A 53 8.47 -7.74 -15.47
C GLU A 53 9.93 -7.67 -14.99
N ILE A 54 10.14 -7.57 -13.67
CA ILE A 54 11.47 -7.62 -13.08
C ILE A 54 11.91 -9.07 -13.03
N ASP A 55 12.85 -9.41 -13.92
CA ASP A 55 13.47 -10.71 -13.90
C ASP A 55 14.44 -10.83 -12.72
N MET A 56 13.89 -11.28 -11.59
CA MET A 56 14.66 -11.56 -10.38
C MET A 56 15.74 -12.63 -10.60
N SER A 57 15.61 -13.49 -11.63
CA SER A 57 16.62 -14.50 -11.94
C SER A 57 17.83 -13.91 -12.68
N ALA A 58 17.64 -12.78 -13.35
CA ALA A 58 18.72 -12.02 -13.99
C ALA A 58 19.52 -11.16 -13.00
N LEU A 59 18.98 -10.89 -11.81
CA LEU A 59 19.68 -10.15 -10.75
C LEU A 59 20.61 -11.09 -9.98
N SER A 60 21.86 -10.67 -9.77
CA SER A 60 22.80 -11.44 -8.93
C SER A 60 22.23 -11.60 -7.51
N SER A 61 22.45 -12.76 -6.87
CA SER A 61 21.92 -13.05 -5.53
C SER A 61 22.34 -12.04 -4.45
N GLN A 62 23.45 -11.33 -4.65
CA GLN A 62 23.94 -10.26 -3.76
C GLN A 62 23.11 -8.97 -3.82
N ARG A 63 22.21 -8.85 -4.80
CA ARG A 63 21.37 -7.67 -5.03
C ARG A 63 19.92 -7.88 -4.63
N ILE A 64 19.57 -9.05 -4.09
CA ILE A 64 18.20 -9.40 -3.66
C ILE A 64 18.24 -9.73 -2.17
N HIS A 65 17.38 -9.06 -1.40
CA HIS A 65 17.24 -9.27 0.03
C HIS A 65 15.78 -9.56 0.38
N GLY A 66 15.55 -10.69 1.04
CA GLY A 66 14.26 -11.02 1.63
C GLY A 66 14.26 -10.67 3.12
N ILE A 67 13.23 -9.96 3.57
CA ILE A 67 12.99 -9.67 4.98
C ILE A 67 11.68 -10.35 5.37
N ALA A 68 11.74 -11.14 6.43
CA ALA A 68 10.58 -11.78 7.03
C ALA A 68 10.39 -11.24 8.44
N ASP A 69 9.30 -10.52 8.65
CA ASP A 69 8.88 -10.01 9.96
C ASP A 69 7.80 -10.93 10.52
N ILE A 70 8.04 -11.52 11.69
CA ILE A 70 7.09 -12.44 12.34
C ILE A 70 6.73 -11.88 13.70
N TRP A 71 5.43 -11.73 13.96
CA TRP A 71 4.94 -11.28 15.26
C TRP A 71 3.56 -11.86 15.56
N SER A 72 3.17 -11.79 16.83
CA SER A 72 1.82 -12.14 17.27
C SER A 72 1.03 -10.87 17.62
N THR A 73 -0.26 -10.87 17.33
CA THR A 73 -1.17 -9.79 17.74
C THR A 73 -1.64 -10.01 19.19
N LYS A 74 -2.20 -8.95 19.79
CA LYS A 74 -2.90 -9.05 21.08
C LYS A 74 -4.12 -9.98 21.04
N SER A 75 -4.65 -10.25 19.86
CA SER A 75 -5.74 -11.21 19.61
C SER A 75 -5.23 -12.64 19.35
N LEU A 76 -3.98 -12.95 19.69
CA LEU A 76 -3.36 -14.27 19.52
C LEU A 76 -3.28 -14.75 18.06
N GLN A 77 -3.27 -13.83 17.10
CA GLN A 77 -3.07 -14.17 15.69
C GLN A 77 -1.59 -14.08 15.37
N SER A 78 -1.07 -15.05 14.62
CA SER A 78 0.29 -14.99 14.08
C SER A 78 0.28 -14.25 12.75
N VAL A 79 1.21 -13.31 12.58
CA VAL A 79 1.37 -12.50 11.37
C VAL A 79 2.77 -12.72 10.81
N LEU A 80 2.83 -12.95 9.50
CA LEU A 80 4.05 -13.05 8.71
C LEU A 80 4.04 -11.96 7.65
N GLY A 81 4.90 -10.96 7.82
CA GLY A 81 5.21 -9.96 6.80
C GLY A 81 6.40 -10.43 5.96
N ILE A 82 6.24 -10.46 4.64
CA ILE A 82 7.33 -10.77 3.71
C ILE A 82 7.57 -9.54 2.84
N ARG A 83 8.83 -9.09 2.77
CA ARG A 83 9.28 -8.03 1.88
C ARG A 83 10.47 -8.52 1.07
N ILE A 84 10.45 -8.25 -0.23
CA ILE A 84 11.60 -8.45 -1.11
C ILE A 84 12.11 -7.08 -1.52
N GLN A 85 13.41 -6.84 -1.35
CA GLN A 85 14.12 -5.63 -1.75
C GLN A 85 15.18 -6.02 -2.76
N TYR A 86 15.38 -5.20 -3.79
CA TYR A 86 16.38 -5.45 -4.81
C TYR A 86 16.93 -4.15 -5.37
N ILE A 87 18.12 -4.21 -5.97
CA ILE A 87 18.80 -3.07 -6.61
C ILE A 87 18.80 -3.30 -8.12
N THR A 88 18.28 -2.32 -8.87
CA THR A 88 18.32 -2.26 -10.34
C THR A 88 19.32 -1.21 -10.80
N ASP A 89 19.99 -1.44 -11.93
CA ASP A 89 21.00 -0.51 -12.48
C ASP A 89 20.37 0.68 -13.25
N ASP A 90 19.05 0.72 -13.40
CA ASP A 90 18.32 1.82 -14.04
C ASP A 90 18.19 3.04 -13.08
N PHE A 91 19.11 4.00 -13.21
CA PHE A 91 18.96 5.39 -12.76
C PHE A 91 18.81 6.32 -13.95
#